data_AF-A0A0B1S502-F1
#
_entry.id   AF-A0A0B1S502-F1
#
_cell.length_a   1.000
_cell.length_b   1.000
_cell.length_c   1.000
_cell.angle_alpha   90.00
_cell.angle_beta   90.00
_cell.angle_gamma   90.00
#
_symmetry.space_group_name_H-M   'P 1'
#
loop_
_entity.id
_entity.type
_entity.pdbx_description
1 polymer ?
#
loop_
_entity_poly.entity_id
_entity_poly.type
_entity_poly.pdbx_seq_one_letter_code
_entity_poly.pdbx_strand_id
1 'polypeptide(L)'
;MVVHALANLLHTREDGLRLFLCVLAGYPLSLFHRTFLYNKPAHIQHAFFATVGLLLYIFNCGSDVIHTLIAIVFAYLITNFMRGKVEKIIAAHAVFLGYLLVAYWFEESDNYDINWTTPFCVLTLRYIGLVMDVYDGEHLDTLKPDQKKTAIKDVPGLLEIAAFGLFYTGTFAGPQFSLSKFRSVVNGDWLDEKRQPRATAYEAAIRRFIGGCIYMAINQIGCAWLPNTYFNTPEFYVSVFHVQLFNVIYLRSIVSSPCRRILKCHLLISRNFLEISSLTQIVLKTDRKGA
;
A
#
# COMPACT_ATOMS: atom_id res chain seq x y z
N MET A 1 -5.99 -5.59 25.69
CA MET A 1 -5.25 -6.20 26.81
C MET A 1 -3.98 -6.93 26.37
N VAL A 2 -4.03 -7.89 25.43
CA VAL A 2 -2.82 -8.63 25.00
C VAL A 2 -1.78 -7.72 24.33
N VAL A 3 -2.20 -6.87 23.38
CA VAL A 3 -1.26 -5.95 22.69
C VAL A 3 -0.68 -4.92 23.66
N HIS A 4 -1.50 -4.37 24.55
CA HIS A 4 -1.05 -3.48 25.62
C HIS A 4 0.04 -4.12 26.52
N ALA A 5 -0.14 -5.38 26.93
CA ALA A 5 0.84 -6.09 27.73
C ALA A 5 2.17 -6.31 26.96
N LEU A 6 2.09 -6.65 25.68
CA LEU A 6 3.26 -6.78 24.79
C LEU A 6 3.98 -5.43 24.57
N ALA A 7 3.22 -4.35 24.38
CA ALA A 7 3.77 -3.00 24.22
C ALA A 7 4.54 -2.56 25.48
N ASN A 8 3.97 -2.82 26.66
CA ASN A 8 4.63 -2.55 27.95
C ASN A 8 5.90 -3.39 28.15
N LEU A 9 5.88 -4.67 27.75
CA LEU A 9 7.06 -5.55 27.83
C LEU A 9 8.18 -5.12 26.88
N LEU A 10 7.83 -4.65 25.68
CA LEU A 10 8.78 -4.23 24.67
C LEU A 10 9.22 -2.76 24.81
N HIS A 11 8.65 -2.02 25.76
CA HIS A 11 8.81 -0.56 25.89
C HIS A 11 8.52 0.19 24.57
N THR A 12 7.47 -0.24 23.86
CA THR A 12 7.04 0.36 22.59
C THR A 12 5.65 0.97 22.70
N ARG A 13 5.33 1.86 21.76
CA ARG A 13 3.98 2.43 21.63
C ARG A 13 3.00 1.35 21.14
N GLU A 14 1.83 1.28 21.79
CA GLU A 14 0.79 0.29 21.46
C GLU A 14 0.28 0.45 20.02
N ASP A 15 0.02 1.68 19.57
CA ASP A 15 -0.54 1.96 18.25
C ASP A 15 0.39 1.50 17.12
N GLY A 16 1.67 1.80 17.27
CA GLY A 16 2.70 1.36 16.32
C GLY A 16 2.84 -0.17 16.30
N LEU A 17 2.70 -0.82 17.46
CA LEU A 17 2.74 -2.28 17.55
C LEU A 17 1.53 -2.92 16.86
N ARG A 18 0.32 -2.38 17.03
CA ARG A 18 -0.89 -2.86 16.33
C ARG A 18 -0.72 -2.77 14.81
N LEU A 19 -0.26 -1.62 14.32
CA LEU A 19 0.00 -1.39 12.91
C LEU A 19 1.05 -2.36 12.36
N PHE A 20 2.14 -2.57 13.11
CA PHE A 20 3.19 -3.50 12.73
C PHE A 20 2.69 -4.95 12.64
N LEU A 21 1.89 -5.39 13.62
CA LEU A 21 1.26 -6.71 13.61
C LEU A 21 0.31 -6.90 12.43
N CYS A 22 -0.46 -5.87 12.04
CA CYS A 22 -1.29 -5.90 10.83
C CYS A 22 -0.46 -6.10 9.55
N VAL A 23 0.68 -5.40 9.43
CA VAL A 23 1.59 -5.56 8.29
C VAL A 23 2.19 -6.96 8.27
N LEU A 24 2.63 -7.47 9.44
CA LEU A 24 3.17 -8.83 9.55
C LEU A 24 2.13 -9.91 9.24
N ALA A 25 0.87 -9.72 9.65
CA ALA A 25 -0.22 -10.64 9.34
C ALA A 25 -0.45 -10.78 7.82
N GLY A 26 -0.08 -9.76 7.03
CA GLY A 26 -0.15 -9.83 5.57
C GLY A 26 0.66 -10.97 4.95
N TYR A 27 1.76 -11.42 5.58
CA TYR A 27 2.59 -12.52 5.07
C TYR A 27 1.87 -13.89 5.17
N PRO A 28 1.46 -14.38 6.35
CA PRO A 28 0.73 -15.64 6.46
C PRO A 28 -0.62 -15.60 5.72
N LEU A 29 -1.31 -14.44 5.68
CA LEU A 29 -2.53 -14.29 4.90
C LEU A 29 -2.28 -14.41 3.39
N SER A 30 -1.17 -13.86 2.89
CA SER A 30 -0.76 -14.06 1.49
C SER A 30 -0.43 -15.52 1.17
N LEU A 31 0.18 -16.24 2.12
CA LEU A 31 0.43 -17.67 1.97
C LEU A 31 -0.88 -18.44 1.91
N PHE A 32 -1.82 -18.16 2.80
CA PHE A 32 -3.13 -18.78 2.83
C PHE A 32 -3.93 -18.54 1.54
N HIS A 33 -3.97 -17.30 1.05
CA HIS A 33 -4.62 -16.97 -0.23
C HIS A 33 -3.97 -17.75 -1.38
N ARG A 34 -2.63 -17.76 -1.42
CA ARG A 34 -1.85 -18.47 -2.44
C ARG A 34 -2.02 -19.98 -2.41
N THR A 35 -2.28 -20.60 -1.27
CA THR A 35 -2.45 -22.06 -1.18
C THR A 35 -3.88 -22.50 -1.45
N PHE A 36 -4.89 -21.73 -1.01
CA PHE A 36 -6.28 -22.19 -1.00
C PHE A 36 -7.22 -21.42 -1.94
N LEU A 37 -6.96 -20.13 -2.19
CA LEU A 37 -7.92 -19.22 -2.82
C LEU A 37 -7.52 -18.72 -4.21
N TYR A 38 -6.27 -18.91 -4.63
CA TYR A 38 -5.73 -18.35 -5.88
C TYR A 38 -6.47 -18.77 -7.16
N ASN A 39 -7.13 -19.93 -7.18
CA ASN A 39 -7.89 -20.44 -8.34
C ASN A 39 -9.41 -20.51 -8.05
N LYS A 40 -9.87 -19.78 -7.02
CA LYS A 40 -11.30 -19.67 -6.68
C LYS A 40 -11.92 -18.50 -7.46
N PRO A 41 -13.24 -18.53 -7.72
CA PRO A 41 -13.91 -17.43 -8.42
C PRO A 41 -13.77 -16.10 -7.67
N ALA A 42 -13.78 -15.00 -8.43
CA ALA A 42 -13.47 -13.66 -7.95
C ALA A 42 -14.29 -13.24 -6.73
N HIS A 43 -15.58 -13.59 -6.67
CA HIS A 43 -16.45 -13.24 -5.54
C HIS A 43 -15.97 -13.85 -4.20
N ILE A 44 -15.43 -15.07 -4.21
CA ILE A 44 -14.89 -15.72 -3.00
C ILE A 44 -13.60 -15.01 -2.57
N GLN A 45 -12.73 -14.68 -3.53
CA GLN A 45 -11.49 -13.96 -3.25
C GLN A 45 -11.80 -12.55 -2.70
N HIS A 46 -12.75 -11.83 -3.30
CA HIS A 46 -13.19 -10.52 -2.82
C HIS A 46 -13.79 -10.59 -1.42
N ALA A 47 -14.66 -11.56 -1.15
CA ALA A 47 -15.24 -11.77 0.17
C ALA A 47 -14.15 -12.06 1.23
N PHE A 48 -13.15 -12.89 0.88
CA PHE A 48 -12.01 -13.14 1.76
C PHE A 48 -11.21 -11.85 2.03
N PHE A 49 -10.84 -11.10 0.99
CA PHE A 49 -10.08 -9.86 1.14
C PHE A 49 -10.82 -8.80 1.95
N ALA A 50 -12.11 -8.60 1.67
CA ALA A 50 -12.95 -7.66 2.41
C ALA A 50 -13.09 -8.07 3.88
N THR A 51 -13.35 -9.35 4.16
CA THR A 51 -13.54 -9.85 5.53
C THR A 51 -12.25 -9.76 6.34
N VAL A 52 -11.14 -10.30 5.82
CA VAL A 52 -9.85 -10.27 6.51
C VAL A 52 -9.35 -8.85 6.68
N GLY A 53 -9.47 -8.03 5.63
CA GLY A 53 -9.08 -6.63 5.70
C GLY A 53 -9.88 -5.84 6.74
N LEU A 54 -11.19 -6.07 6.81
CA LEU A 54 -12.06 -5.47 7.83
C LEU A 54 -11.65 -5.90 9.24
N LEU A 55 -11.39 -7.18 9.47
CA LEU A 55 -10.94 -7.70 10.77
C LEU A 55 -9.61 -7.08 11.20
N LEU A 56 -8.65 -6.94 10.27
CA LEU A 56 -7.39 -6.24 10.55
C LEU A 56 -7.63 -4.76 10.85
N TYR A 57 -8.56 -4.11 10.16
CA TYR A 57 -8.88 -2.70 10.39
C TYR A 57 -9.52 -2.48 11.76
N ILE A 58 -10.43 -3.37 12.17
CA ILE A 58 -11.03 -3.38 13.52
C ILE A 58 -9.94 -3.63 14.57
N PHE A 59 -9.00 -4.54 14.32
CA PHE A 59 -7.88 -4.77 15.23
C PHE A 59 -6.98 -3.54 15.38
N ASN A 60 -6.74 -2.80 14.28
CA ASN A 60 -5.89 -1.62 14.29
C ASN A 60 -6.57 -0.39 14.93
N CYS A 61 -7.79 -0.07 14.48
CA CYS A 61 -8.48 1.20 14.76
C CYS A 61 -9.74 1.05 15.63
N GLY A 62 -10.13 -0.16 16.03
CA GLY A 62 -11.33 -0.37 16.83
C GLY A 62 -12.62 0.11 16.13
N SER A 63 -13.39 0.95 16.81
CA SER A 63 -14.67 1.51 16.32
C SER A 63 -14.52 2.46 15.14
N ASP A 64 -13.35 3.06 14.96
CA ASP A 64 -13.10 4.10 13.94
C ASP A 64 -13.05 3.51 12.51
N VAL A 65 -13.17 2.19 12.40
CA VAL A 65 -13.41 1.49 11.14
C VAL A 65 -14.64 2.02 10.39
N ILE A 66 -15.58 2.67 11.08
CA ILE A 66 -16.76 3.28 10.47
C ILE A 66 -16.40 4.30 9.39
N HIS A 67 -15.33 5.09 9.57
CA HIS A 67 -14.87 6.07 8.58
C HIS A 67 -14.48 5.38 7.26
N THR A 68 -13.79 4.25 7.36
CA THR A 68 -13.41 3.40 6.22
C THR A 68 -14.62 2.77 5.53
N LEU A 69 -15.60 2.28 6.29
CA LEU A 69 -16.84 1.73 5.74
C LEU A 69 -17.65 2.80 4.99
N ILE A 70 -17.73 4.00 5.56
CA ILE A 70 -18.37 5.15 4.90
C ILE A 70 -17.66 5.48 3.59
N ALA A 71 -16.31 5.51 3.56
CA ALA A 71 -15.56 5.76 2.33
C ALA A 71 -15.78 4.69 1.25
N ILE A 72 -15.88 3.40 1.63
CA ILE A 72 -16.23 2.31 0.69
C ILE A 72 -17.59 2.58 0.02
N VAL A 73 -18.59 2.98 0.81
CA VAL A 73 -19.93 3.28 0.30
C VAL A 73 -19.90 4.50 -0.63
N PHE A 74 -19.22 5.58 -0.25
CA PHE A 74 -19.07 6.74 -1.13
C PHE A 74 -18.33 6.42 -2.43
N ALA A 75 -17.29 5.58 -2.38
CA ALA A 75 -16.58 5.13 -3.57
C ALA A 75 -17.51 4.36 -4.52
N TYR A 76 -18.36 3.49 -3.98
CA TYR A 76 -19.37 2.80 -4.75
C TYR A 76 -20.40 3.77 -5.37
N LEU A 77 -20.91 4.72 -4.59
CA LEU A 77 -21.89 5.69 -5.07
C LEU A 77 -21.33 6.57 -6.20
N ILE A 78 -20.14 7.13 -6.03
CA ILE A 78 -19.51 8.01 -7.03
C ILE A 78 -19.20 7.24 -8.32
N THR A 79 -18.61 6.05 -8.21
CA THR A 79 -18.23 5.24 -9.38
C THR A 79 -19.44 4.72 -10.16
N ASN A 80 -20.53 4.34 -9.49
CA ASN A 80 -21.68 3.70 -10.15
C ASN A 80 -22.76 4.68 -10.62
N PHE A 81 -22.98 5.80 -9.91
CA PHE A 81 -24.08 6.72 -10.20
C PHE A 81 -23.67 7.98 -11.00
N MET A 82 -22.38 8.33 -11.04
CA MET A 82 -21.88 9.53 -11.76
C MET A 82 -21.10 9.16 -13.04
N ARG A 83 -21.77 8.44 -13.96
CA ARG A 83 -21.17 8.01 -15.24
C ARG A 83 -20.97 9.18 -16.21
N GLY A 84 -19.87 9.15 -16.95
CA GLY A 84 -19.53 10.05 -18.07
C GLY A 84 -19.09 11.47 -17.70
N LYS A 85 -19.11 11.82 -16.41
CA LYS A 85 -19.08 13.21 -15.95
C LYS A 85 -17.76 13.59 -15.29
N VAL A 86 -17.18 14.73 -15.65
CA VAL A 86 -15.96 15.28 -15.00
C VAL A 86 -16.25 15.60 -13.53
N GLU A 87 -17.49 15.94 -13.23
CA GLU A 87 -18.02 16.19 -11.90
C GLU A 87 -17.76 15.02 -10.94
N LYS A 88 -17.63 13.77 -11.44
CA LYS A 88 -17.27 12.62 -10.60
C LYS A 88 -15.88 12.75 -9.97
N ILE A 89 -14.92 13.32 -10.71
CA ILE A 89 -13.55 13.53 -10.23
C ILE A 89 -13.54 14.61 -9.15
N ILE A 90 -14.29 15.69 -9.38
CA ILE A 90 -14.43 16.79 -8.42
C ILE A 90 -15.11 16.25 -7.15
N ALA A 91 -16.19 15.49 -7.30
CA ALA A 91 -16.89 14.86 -6.18
C ALA A 91 -15.99 13.90 -5.39
N ALA A 92 -15.16 13.10 -6.06
CA ALA A 92 -14.20 12.21 -5.39
C ALA A 92 -13.18 12.99 -4.55
N HIS A 93 -12.61 14.07 -5.09
CA HIS A 93 -11.68 14.90 -4.32
C HIS A 93 -12.41 15.59 -3.16
N ALA A 94 -13.56 16.21 -3.42
CA ALA A 94 -14.33 16.90 -2.37
C ALA A 94 -14.74 15.95 -1.23
N VAL A 95 -15.21 14.74 -1.55
CA VAL A 95 -15.63 13.75 -0.56
C VAL A 95 -14.41 13.14 0.14
N PHE A 96 -13.47 12.52 -0.57
CA PHE A 96 -12.39 11.79 0.12
C PHE A 96 -11.32 12.70 0.71
N LEU A 97 -10.82 13.66 -0.07
CA LEU A 97 -9.80 14.59 0.43
C LEU A 97 -10.39 15.56 1.44
N GLY A 98 -11.63 16.02 1.23
CA GLY A 98 -12.34 16.85 2.21
C GLY A 98 -12.59 16.12 3.52
N TYR A 99 -13.04 14.86 3.47
CA TYR A 99 -13.20 14.04 4.68
C TYR A 99 -11.87 13.89 5.41
N LEU A 100 -10.80 13.54 4.70
CA LEU A 100 -9.47 13.38 5.29
C LEU A 100 -8.99 14.70 5.93
N LEU A 101 -9.23 15.86 5.30
CA LEU A 101 -8.83 17.15 5.85
C LEU A 101 -9.58 17.49 7.14
N VAL A 102 -10.90 17.23 7.17
CA VAL A 102 -11.72 17.41 8.38
C VAL A 102 -11.27 16.43 9.47
N ALA A 103 -10.94 15.19 9.12
CA ALA A 103 -10.43 14.21 10.07
C ALA A 103 -9.14 14.70 10.72
N TYR A 104 -8.16 15.16 9.92
CA TYR A 104 -6.92 15.73 10.46
C TYR A 104 -7.16 16.92 11.38
N TRP A 105 -8.14 17.79 11.09
CA TRP A 105 -8.47 18.92 11.95
C TRP A 105 -8.91 18.50 13.36
N PHE A 106 -9.61 17.38 13.50
CA PHE A 106 -10.08 16.88 14.80
C PHE A 106 -9.07 15.97 15.51
N GLU A 107 -8.16 15.37 14.74
CA GLU A 107 -7.25 14.32 15.20
C GLU A 107 -5.80 14.79 15.37
N GLU A 108 -5.51 16.06 15.07
CA GLU A 108 -4.17 16.63 15.24
C GLU A 108 -3.80 16.71 16.73
N SER A 109 -2.64 16.15 17.06
CA SER A 109 -2.04 16.16 18.40
C SER A 109 -0.57 16.58 18.34
N ASP A 110 -0.06 17.20 19.40
CA ASP A 110 1.36 17.59 19.50
C ASP A 110 2.33 16.40 19.46
N ASN A 111 1.85 15.20 19.80
CA ASN A 111 2.57 13.95 19.64
C ASN A 111 2.21 13.28 18.31
N TYR A 112 3.19 12.64 17.66
CA TYR A 112 2.95 11.85 16.46
C TYR A 112 2.13 10.61 16.80
N ASP A 113 0.79 10.71 16.72
CA ASP A 113 -0.13 9.64 17.08
C ASP A 113 -0.60 8.87 15.84
N ILE A 114 -0.40 7.55 15.88
CA ILE A 114 -0.83 6.65 14.81
C ILE A 114 -2.29 6.30 15.08
N ASN A 115 -3.20 7.11 14.56
CA ASN A 115 -4.64 6.90 14.65
C ASN A 115 -5.22 6.34 13.34
N TRP A 116 -6.54 6.26 13.29
CA TRP A 116 -7.29 5.76 12.13
C TRP A 116 -7.08 6.57 10.85
N THR A 117 -6.63 7.84 10.94
CA THR A 117 -6.36 8.67 9.77
C THR A 117 -5.17 8.14 8.94
N THR A 118 -4.24 7.42 9.58
CA THR A 118 -3.04 6.87 8.93
C THR A 118 -3.38 5.86 7.83
N PRO A 119 -4.13 4.77 8.09
CA PRO A 119 -4.58 3.89 7.01
C PRO A 119 -5.69 4.52 6.13
N PHE A 120 -6.43 5.52 6.65
CA PHE A 120 -7.48 6.21 5.89
C PHE A 120 -6.92 7.09 4.77
N CYS A 121 -5.73 7.69 4.94
CA CYS A 121 -5.10 8.47 3.88
C CYS A 121 -4.71 7.59 2.67
N VAL A 122 -4.22 6.37 2.92
CA VAL A 122 -3.91 5.38 1.89
C VAL A 122 -5.16 4.98 1.12
N LEU A 123 -6.27 4.78 1.83
CA LEU A 123 -7.57 4.45 1.26
C LEU A 123 -8.15 5.61 0.42
N THR A 124 -8.02 6.84 0.91
CA THR A 124 -8.42 8.07 0.22
C THR A 124 -7.74 8.18 -1.14
N LEU A 125 -6.41 8.06 -1.18
CA LEU A 125 -5.64 8.09 -2.43
C LEU A 125 -6.06 6.97 -3.38
N ARG A 126 -6.30 5.77 -2.84
CA ARG A 126 -6.74 4.60 -3.62
C ARG A 126 -8.12 4.82 -4.25
N TYR A 127 -9.08 5.40 -3.54
CA TYR A 127 -10.42 5.65 -4.08
C TYR A 127 -10.52 6.85 -5.00
N ILE A 128 -9.73 7.90 -4.78
CA ILE A 128 -9.57 8.96 -5.78
C ILE A 128 -8.99 8.37 -7.07
N GLY A 129 -7.94 7.54 -6.96
CA GLY A 129 -7.36 6.79 -8.07
C GLY A 129 -8.38 5.91 -8.81
N LEU A 130 -9.21 5.17 -8.06
CA LEU A 130 -10.28 4.35 -8.61
C LEU A 130 -11.29 5.17 -9.42
N VAL A 131 -11.76 6.29 -8.89
CA VAL A 131 -12.75 7.13 -9.58
C VAL A 131 -12.16 7.71 -10.86
N MET A 132 -10.89 8.12 -10.83
CA MET A 132 -10.18 8.58 -12.03
C MET A 132 -10.02 7.46 -13.06
N ASP A 133 -9.61 6.25 -12.64
CA ASP A 133 -9.49 5.10 -13.53
C ASP A 133 -10.85 4.72 -14.19
N VAL A 134 -11.96 4.85 -13.45
CA VAL A 134 -13.33 4.64 -13.99
C VAL A 134 -13.77 5.78 -14.92
N TYR A 135 -13.38 7.02 -14.65
CA TYR A 135 -13.58 8.14 -15.59
C TYR A 135 -12.83 7.91 -16.90
N ASP A 136 -11.57 7.49 -16.82
CA ASP A 136 -10.70 7.19 -17.95
C ASP A 136 -11.26 6.03 -18.80
N GLY A 137 -11.87 5.02 -18.18
CA GLY A 137 -12.50 3.90 -18.88
C GLY A 137 -13.64 4.28 -19.84
N GLU A 138 -14.29 5.41 -19.61
CA GLU A 138 -15.35 5.94 -20.47
C GLU A 138 -14.82 6.87 -21.58
N HIS A 139 -13.56 7.35 -21.46
CA HIS A 139 -12.94 8.34 -22.35
C HIS A 139 -11.68 7.80 -23.05
N LEU A 140 -11.63 6.49 -23.33
CA LEU A 140 -10.44 5.79 -23.81
C LEU A 140 -9.76 6.39 -25.05
N ASP A 141 -10.53 7.02 -25.93
CA ASP A 141 -10.03 7.53 -27.21
C ASP A 141 -9.11 8.75 -27.02
N THR A 142 -9.31 9.52 -25.96
CA THR A 142 -8.53 10.74 -25.66
C THR A 142 -7.31 10.48 -24.78
N LEU A 143 -7.16 9.26 -24.27
CA LEU A 143 -6.14 8.92 -23.28
C LEU A 143 -4.75 8.63 -23.88
N LYS A 144 -3.71 8.95 -23.11
CA LYS A 144 -2.34 8.52 -23.39
C LYS A 144 -2.19 6.99 -23.20
N PRO A 145 -1.22 6.35 -23.87
CA PRO A 145 -1.01 4.90 -23.77
C PRO A 145 -0.86 4.35 -22.34
N ASP A 146 -0.26 5.12 -21.43
CA ASP A 146 -0.08 4.67 -20.05
C ASP A 146 -1.37 4.74 -19.23
N GLN A 147 -2.24 5.72 -19.47
CA GLN A 147 -3.55 5.83 -18.80
C GLN A 147 -4.49 4.71 -19.24
N LYS A 148 -4.41 4.29 -20.52
CA LYS A 148 -5.19 3.17 -21.04
C LYS A 148 -4.91 1.84 -20.32
N LYS A 149 -3.75 1.69 -19.67
CA LYS A 149 -3.39 0.46 -18.94
C LYS A 149 -4.14 0.32 -17.62
N THR A 150 -4.54 1.43 -16.99
CA THR A 150 -5.25 1.42 -15.70
C THR A 150 -6.74 1.73 -15.82
N ALA A 151 -7.16 2.30 -16.95
CA ALA A 151 -8.55 2.60 -17.26
C ALA A 151 -9.50 1.41 -17.02
N ILE A 152 -10.63 1.67 -16.35
CA ILE A 152 -11.61 0.67 -15.95
C ILE A 152 -12.90 0.84 -16.75
N LYS A 153 -13.11 -0.06 -17.71
CA LYS A 153 -14.34 -0.09 -18.54
C LYS A 153 -15.53 -0.63 -17.78
N ASP A 154 -15.33 -1.75 -17.08
CA ASP A 154 -16.37 -2.42 -16.32
C ASP A 154 -16.38 -1.90 -14.89
N VAL A 155 -17.39 -1.10 -14.56
CA VAL A 155 -17.53 -0.46 -13.25
C VAL A 155 -17.58 -1.52 -12.13
N PRO A 156 -16.80 -1.38 -11.06
CA PRO A 156 -16.77 -2.36 -9.98
C PRO A 156 -18.02 -2.32 -9.09
N GLY A 157 -18.42 -3.48 -8.60
CA GLY A 157 -19.46 -3.63 -7.59
C GLY A 157 -18.97 -3.30 -6.17
N LEU A 158 -19.89 -3.14 -5.21
CA LEU A 158 -19.57 -2.78 -3.83
C LEU A 158 -18.57 -3.73 -3.16
N LEU A 159 -18.77 -5.04 -3.32
CA LEU A 159 -17.87 -6.06 -2.74
C LEU A 159 -16.46 -5.98 -3.33
N GLU A 160 -16.32 -5.68 -4.62
CA GLU A 160 -15.03 -5.52 -5.27
C GLU A 160 -14.32 -4.24 -4.77
N ILE A 161 -15.04 -3.13 -4.63
CA ILE A 161 -14.51 -1.88 -4.07
C ILE A 161 -14.06 -2.08 -2.61
N ALA A 162 -14.84 -2.81 -1.82
CA ALA A 162 -14.48 -3.17 -0.45
C ALA A 162 -13.21 -4.03 -0.42
N ALA A 163 -13.13 -5.07 -1.26
CA ALA A 163 -11.96 -5.93 -1.35
C ALA A 163 -10.70 -5.18 -1.82
N PHE A 164 -10.85 -4.28 -2.78
CA PHE A 164 -9.76 -3.43 -3.29
C PHE A 164 -9.26 -2.44 -2.23
N GLY A 165 -10.19 -1.79 -1.52
CA GLY A 165 -9.89 -0.85 -0.46
C GLY A 165 -9.21 -1.51 0.74
N LEU A 166 -9.78 -2.63 1.21
CA LEU A 166 -9.37 -3.37 2.39
C LEU A 166 -8.31 -4.45 2.10
N PHE A 167 -7.69 -4.43 0.92
CA PHE A 167 -6.68 -5.43 0.58
C PHE A 167 -5.50 -5.36 1.56
N TYR A 168 -5.33 -6.42 2.35
CA TYR A 168 -4.42 -6.44 3.50
C TYR A 168 -2.95 -6.19 3.14
N THR A 169 -2.55 -6.43 1.89
CA THR A 169 -1.17 -6.23 1.42
C THR A 169 -0.78 -4.76 1.31
N GLY A 170 -1.76 -3.84 1.29
CA GLY A 170 -1.43 -2.42 1.19
C GLY A 170 -2.44 -1.44 1.76
N THR A 171 -3.37 -1.90 2.59
CA THR A 171 -4.36 -1.03 3.26
C THR A 171 -3.73 -0.13 4.32
N PHE A 172 -2.72 -0.62 5.04
CA PHE A 172 -2.17 0.08 6.22
C PHE A 172 -0.97 0.97 5.92
N ALA A 173 -0.04 0.48 5.11
CA ALA A 173 1.20 1.19 4.79
C ALA A 173 1.81 0.73 3.44
N GLY A 174 0.99 0.14 2.57
CA GLY A 174 1.49 -0.44 1.32
C GLY A 174 1.47 0.52 0.14
N PRO A 175 2.09 0.11 -0.98
CA PRO A 175 2.11 0.90 -2.19
C PRO A 175 0.70 1.12 -2.74
N GLN A 176 0.51 2.21 -3.48
CA GLN A 176 -0.68 2.39 -4.28
C GLN A 176 -0.65 1.50 -5.52
N PHE A 177 -1.78 0.90 -5.85
CA PHE A 177 -1.99 0.09 -7.04
C PHE A 177 -3.39 0.35 -7.59
N SER A 178 -3.55 0.24 -8.91
CA SER A 178 -4.83 0.44 -9.59
C SER A 178 -5.73 -0.78 -9.46
N LEU A 179 -7.03 -0.57 -9.65
CA LEU A 179 -8.01 -1.66 -9.66
C LEU A 179 -7.72 -2.66 -10.79
N SER A 180 -7.22 -2.21 -11.93
CA SER A 180 -6.82 -3.08 -13.05
C SER A 180 -5.76 -4.12 -12.60
N LYS A 181 -4.76 -3.67 -11.85
CA LYS A 181 -3.75 -4.58 -11.26
C LYS A 181 -4.36 -5.51 -10.23
N PHE A 182 -5.25 -5.02 -9.38
CA PHE A 182 -5.97 -5.87 -8.43
C PHE A 182 -6.77 -6.98 -9.14
N ARG A 183 -7.54 -6.62 -10.17
CA ARG A 183 -8.29 -7.58 -11.01
C ARG A 183 -7.37 -8.62 -11.64
N SER A 184 -6.21 -8.22 -12.16
CA SER A 184 -5.26 -9.18 -12.76
C SER A 184 -4.72 -10.21 -11.75
N VAL A 185 -4.59 -9.83 -10.47
CA VAL A 185 -4.23 -10.78 -9.39
C VAL A 185 -5.40 -11.73 -9.11
N VAL A 186 -6.62 -11.21 -8.99
CA VAL A 186 -7.82 -12.01 -8.71
C VAL A 186 -8.14 -12.98 -9.85
N ASN A 187 -7.98 -12.54 -11.09
CA ASN A 187 -8.22 -13.34 -12.29
C ASN A 187 -7.13 -14.38 -12.55
N GLY A 188 -5.97 -14.27 -11.88
CA GLY A 188 -4.88 -15.21 -12.02
C GLY A 188 -3.98 -14.97 -13.23
N ASP A 189 -3.95 -13.74 -13.77
CA ASP A 189 -3.13 -13.37 -14.93
C ASP A 189 -1.62 -13.53 -14.66
N TRP A 190 -1.23 -13.58 -13.37
CA TRP A 190 0.14 -13.72 -12.90
C TRP A 190 0.55 -15.15 -12.53
N LEU A 191 -0.35 -16.12 -12.75
CA LEU A 191 -0.04 -17.54 -12.57
C LEU A 191 0.89 -18.01 -13.69
N ASP A 192 1.54 -19.15 -13.49
CA ASP A 192 2.31 -19.80 -14.54
C ASP A 192 1.41 -20.46 -15.61
N GLU A 193 2.02 -21.03 -16.65
CA GLU A 193 1.32 -21.75 -17.72
C GLU A 193 0.44 -22.90 -17.20
N LYS A 194 0.77 -23.46 -16.03
CA LYS A 194 0.02 -24.52 -15.34
C LYS A 194 -1.02 -23.98 -14.37
N ARG A 195 -1.30 -22.67 -14.41
CA ARG A 195 -2.15 -21.93 -13.46
C ARG A 195 -1.73 -22.11 -12.01
N GLN A 196 -0.45 -22.28 -11.75
CA GLN A 196 0.11 -22.37 -10.40
C GLN A 196 0.80 -21.06 -10.00
N PRO A 197 0.79 -20.71 -8.70
CA PRO A 197 1.55 -19.58 -8.21
C PRO A 197 3.06 -19.78 -8.43
N ARG A 198 3.73 -18.82 -9.09
CA ARG A 198 5.16 -18.91 -9.42
C ARG A 198 6.04 -19.07 -8.19
N ALA A 199 6.91 -20.08 -8.16
CA ALA A 199 7.78 -20.38 -7.02
C ALA A 199 8.74 -19.23 -6.64
N THR A 200 9.17 -18.43 -7.63
CA THR A 200 10.05 -17.26 -7.45
C THR A 200 9.47 -16.18 -6.52
N ALA A 201 8.16 -16.16 -6.31
CA ALA A 201 7.52 -15.21 -5.41
C ALA A 201 7.93 -15.41 -3.94
N TYR A 202 8.22 -16.65 -3.51
CA TYR A 202 8.66 -16.94 -2.14
C TYR A 202 10.01 -16.31 -1.83
N GLU A 203 10.95 -16.51 -2.74
CA GLU A 203 12.30 -15.94 -2.62
C GLU A 203 12.23 -14.41 -2.59
N ALA A 204 11.41 -13.80 -3.46
CA ALA A 204 11.20 -12.36 -3.45
C ALA A 204 10.60 -11.85 -2.13
N ALA A 205 9.63 -12.58 -1.55
CA ALA A 205 9.02 -12.22 -0.27
C ALA A 205 10.01 -12.32 0.89
N ILE A 206 10.78 -13.40 0.97
CA ILE A 206 11.79 -13.62 2.02
C ILE A 206 12.89 -12.58 1.94
N ARG A 207 13.44 -12.33 0.75
CA ARG A 207 14.48 -11.30 0.54
C ARG A 207 14.00 -9.91 0.97
N ARG A 208 12.74 -9.57 0.71
CA ARG A 208 12.13 -8.30 1.14
C ARG A 208 11.90 -8.25 2.65
N PHE A 209 11.43 -9.33 3.24
CA PHE A 209 11.25 -9.43 4.69
C PHE A 209 12.59 -9.23 5.42
N ILE A 210 13.63 -9.97 5.02
CA ILE A 210 14.98 -9.83 5.57
C ILE A 210 15.50 -8.41 5.37
N GLY A 211 15.32 -7.84 4.16
CA GLY A 211 15.70 -6.46 3.88
C GLY A 211 14.97 -5.45 4.79
N GLY A 212 13.68 -5.69 5.07
CA GLY A 212 12.89 -4.91 6.02
C GLY A 212 13.38 -5.02 7.46
N CYS A 213 13.70 -6.23 7.93
CA CYS A 213 14.27 -6.45 9.26
C CYS A 213 15.62 -5.77 9.44
N ILE A 214 16.53 -5.90 8.46
CA ILE A 214 17.83 -5.23 8.47
C ILE A 214 17.64 -3.72 8.48
N TYR A 215 16.72 -3.19 7.66
CA TYR A 215 16.41 -1.77 7.63
C TYR A 215 15.89 -1.26 8.97
N MET A 216 14.94 -1.98 9.57
CA MET A 216 14.38 -1.64 10.88
C MET A 216 15.44 -1.66 11.96
N ALA A 217 16.35 -2.65 11.97
CA ALA A 217 17.46 -2.70 12.91
C ALA A 217 18.43 -1.51 12.76
N ILE A 218 18.82 -1.18 11.52
CA ILE A 218 19.67 -0.01 11.25
C ILE A 218 18.97 1.28 11.68
N ASN A 219 17.67 1.42 11.40
CA ASN A 219 16.90 2.59 11.81
C ASN A 219 16.80 2.70 13.33
N GLN A 220 16.56 1.59 14.04
CA GLN A 220 16.49 1.57 15.50
C GLN A 220 17.83 1.94 16.15
N ILE A 221 18.95 1.40 15.64
CA ILE A 221 20.29 1.76 16.11
C ILE A 221 20.59 3.24 15.82
N GLY A 222 20.22 3.72 14.62
CA GLY A 222 20.38 5.11 14.24
C GLY A 222 19.61 6.07 15.14
N CYS A 223 18.35 5.75 15.45
CA CYS A 223 17.52 6.53 16.36
C CYS A 223 18.00 6.46 17.82
N ALA A 224 18.63 5.36 18.24
CA ALA A 224 19.25 5.26 19.56
C ALA A 224 20.50 6.14 19.68
N TRP A 225 21.26 6.29 18.59
CA TRP A 225 22.46 7.14 18.57
C TRP A 225 22.13 8.62 18.38
N LEU A 226 21.13 8.93 17.53
CA LEU A 226 20.68 10.29 17.25
C LEU A 226 19.15 10.35 17.31
N PRO A 227 18.57 10.60 18.50
CA PRO A 227 17.11 10.68 18.66
C PRO A 227 16.52 11.80 17.81
N ASN A 228 15.33 11.61 17.25
CA ASN A 228 14.65 12.64 16.46
C ASN A 228 14.39 13.92 17.28
N THR A 229 14.21 13.79 18.60
CA THR A 229 14.02 14.92 19.51
C THR A 229 15.26 15.81 19.58
N TYR A 230 16.46 15.28 19.33
CA TYR A 230 17.71 16.05 19.34
C TYR A 230 17.67 17.24 18.38
N PHE A 231 17.01 17.12 17.22
CA PHE A 231 16.92 18.20 16.24
C PHE A 231 16.11 19.41 16.71
N ASN A 232 15.29 19.25 17.75
CA ASN A 232 14.49 20.31 18.35
C ASN A 232 15.12 20.85 19.65
N THR A 233 16.34 20.43 19.99
CA THR A 233 17.01 20.85 21.21
C THR A 233 17.87 22.10 21.00
N PRO A 234 17.98 23.01 22.00
CA PRO A 234 18.89 24.16 21.92
C PRO A 234 20.33 23.78 21.59
N GLU A 235 20.78 22.62 22.06
CA GLU A 235 22.11 22.06 21.80
C GLU A 235 22.38 21.86 20.31
N PHE A 236 21.37 21.41 19.54
CA PHE A 236 21.48 21.31 18.10
C PHE A 236 21.56 22.70 17.43
N TYR A 237 20.73 23.65 17.86
CA TYR A 237 20.69 25.00 17.27
C TYR A 237 21.98 25.80 17.51
N VAL A 238 22.65 25.58 18.64
CA VAL A 238 23.91 26.26 19.00
C VAL A 238 25.15 25.52 18.45
N SER A 239 24.99 24.29 17.96
CA SER A 239 26.11 23.51 17.41
C SER A 239 26.69 24.09 16.11
N VAL A 240 27.97 23.78 15.85
CA VAL A 240 28.70 24.29 14.68
C VAL A 240 28.08 23.75 13.38
N PHE A 241 28.04 24.57 12.32
CA PHE A 241 27.38 24.24 11.05
C PHE A 241 27.77 22.87 10.47
N HIS A 242 29.04 22.46 10.58
CA HIS A 242 29.49 21.15 10.09
C HIS A 242 28.88 19.97 10.86
N VAL A 243 28.63 20.12 12.16
CA VAL A 243 27.99 19.10 13.00
C VAL A 243 26.50 19.01 12.67
N GLN A 244 25.83 20.16 12.47
CA GLN A 244 24.44 20.20 12.00
C GLN A 244 24.29 19.51 10.64
N LEU A 245 25.17 19.86 9.69
CA LEU A 245 25.18 19.29 8.35
C LEU A 245 25.44 17.78 8.37
N PHE A 246 26.42 17.32 9.15
CA PHE A 246 26.71 15.90 9.32
C PHE A 246 25.52 15.14 9.91
N ASN A 247 24.90 15.64 10.98
CA ASN A 247 23.75 15.01 11.64
C ASN A 247 22.53 14.93 10.73
N VAL A 248 22.24 15.99 9.96
CA VAL A 248 21.15 15.99 8.96
C VAL A 248 21.44 15.03 7.81
N ILE A 249 22.68 14.99 7.30
CA ILE A 249 23.07 14.05 6.23
C ILE A 249 23.04 12.61 6.74
N TYR A 250 23.49 12.35 7.96
CA TYR A 250 23.47 11.04 8.60
C TYR A 250 22.03 10.55 8.79
N LEU A 251 21.15 11.36 9.40
CA LEU A 251 19.73 11.05 9.55
C LEU A 251 19.08 10.80 8.19
N ARG A 252 19.32 11.67 7.22
CA ARG A 252 18.80 11.51 5.86
C ARG A 252 19.36 10.26 5.20
N SER A 253 20.61 9.88 5.43
CA SER A 253 21.20 8.66 4.86
C SER A 253 20.58 7.40 5.44
N ILE A 254 20.34 7.36 6.76
CA ILE A 254 19.67 6.24 7.42
C ILE A 254 18.20 6.13 6.98
N VAL A 255 17.48 7.25 6.92
CA VAL A 255 16.05 7.28 6.55
C VAL A 255 15.84 7.09 5.04
N SER A 256 16.75 7.58 4.18
CA SER A 256 16.51 7.65 2.72
C SER A 256 17.40 6.75 1.83
N SER A 257 18.55 6.23 2.29
CA SER A 257 19.39 5.34 1.46
C SER A 257 18.77 3.96 1.21
N PRO A 258 18.24 3.26 2.23
CA PRO A 258 17.57 1.98 2.00
C PRO A 258 16.20 2.18 1.38
N CYS A 259 15.47 3.25 1.74
CA CYS A 259 14.18 3.57 1.13
C CYS A 259 14.31 3.82 -0.38
N ARG A 260 15.37 4.48 -0.88
CA ARG A 260 15.62 4.58 -2.33
C ARG A 260 15.98 3.26 -2.99
N ARG A 261 16.64 2.32 -2.30
CA ARG A 261 16.98 0.98 -2.84
C ARG A 261 15.81 -0.01 -2.75
N ILE A 262 15.01 0.05 -1.70
CA ILE A 262 13.78 -0.72 -1.51
C ILE A 262 12.68 -0.16 -2.41
N LEU A 263 12.52 1.16 -2.53
CA LEU A 263 11.63 1.81 -3.50
C LEU A 263 12.15 1.61 -4.92
N LYS A 264 13.47 1.63 -5.18
CA LYS A 264 14.01 1.16 -6.48
C LYS A 264 13.77 -0.33 -6.68
N CYS A 265 13.89 -1.21 -5.70
CA CYS A 265 13.55 -2.64 -5.84
C CYS A 265 12.03 -2.85 -5.94
N HIS A 266 11.21 -1.95 -5.41
CA HIS A 266 9.76 -2.02 -5.44
C HIS A 266 9.20 -1.39 -6.72
N LEU A 267 9.84 -0.34 -7.25
CA LEU A 267 9.64 0.23 -8.59
C LEU A 267 10.31 -0.63 -9.66
N LEU A 268 11.42 -1.30 -9.36
CA LEU A 268 12.04 -2.33 -10.19
C LEU A 268 11.25 -3.61 -10.11
N ILE A 269 10.42 -3.88 -9.09
CA ILE A 269 9.47 -5.00 -9.13
C ILE A 269 8.10 -4.54 -9.60
N SER A 270 7.72 -3.27 -9.51
CA SER A 270 6.64 -2.75 -10.35
C SER A 270 7.07 -2.90 -11.82
N ARG A 271 8.33 -2.55 -12.14
CA ARG A 271 8.99 -2.76 -13.44
C ARG A 271 9.42 -4.21 -13.74
N ASN A 272 9.63 -5.12 -12.78
CA ASN A 272 10.06 -6.54 -12.98
C ASN A 272 8.93 -7.53 -12.78
N PHE A 273 7.85 -7.14 -12.11
CA PHE A 273 6.53 -7.73 -12.36
C PHE A 273 6.10 -7.34 -13.80
N LEU A 274 6.50 -6.14 -14.28
CA LEU A 274 6.41 -5.74 -15.69
C LEU A 274 7.48 -6.38 -16.62
N GLU A 275 8.72 -6.67 -16.20
CA GLU A 275 9.76 -7.27 -17.08
C GLU A 275 9.76 -8.81 -17.07
N ILE A 276 9.17 -9.48 -16.08
CA ILE A 276 8.88 -10.92 -16.22
C ILE A 276 7.67 -11.14 -17.18
N SER A 277 7.01 -10.07 -17.63
CA SER A 277 6.10 -10.08 -18.79
C SER A 277 6.80 -9.77 -20.13
N SER A 278 8.10 -9.43 -20.16
CA SER A 278 8.82 -9.12 -21.41
C SER A 278 10.20 -9.77 -21.56
N LEU A 279 10.67 -10.55 -20.59
CA LEU A 279 11.89 -11.37 -20.70
C LEU A 279 11.70 -12.71 -21.44
N THR A 280 10.65 -12.80 -22.27
CA THR A 280 10.55 -13.80 -23.36
C THR A 280 10.94 -13.22 -24.73
N GLN A 281 11.43 -11.97 -24.81
CA GLN A 281 11.87 -11.36 -26.08
C GLN A 281 13.36 -11.02 -26.17
N ILE A 282 14.19 -11.37 -25.17
CA ILE A 282 15.66 -11.24 -25.28
C ILE A 282 16.37 -12.61 -25.25
N VAL A 283 15.69 -13.71 -24.90
CA VAL A 283 16.23 -15.07 -25.06
C VAL A 283 15.86 -15.69 -26.43
N LEU A 284 14.90 -15.14 -27.17
CA LEU A 284 14.55 -15.60 -28.53
C LEU A 284 15.26 -14.86 -29.68
N LYS A 285 16.14 -13.89 -29.39
CA LYS A 285 16.94 -13.20 -30.44
C LYS A 285 18.36 -13.73 -30.58
N THR A 286 18.76 -14.70 -29.75
CA THR A 286 20.07 -15.35 -29.82
C THR A 286 20.00 -16.74 -30.46
N ASP A 287 18.81 -17.20 -30.89
CA ASP A 287 18.60 -18.52 -31.51
C ASP A 287 18.11 -18.44 -32.98
N ARG A 288 18.26 -17.26 -33.61
CA ARG A 288 18.07 -17.04 -35.06
C ARG A 288 19.27 -16.36 -35.72
N LYS A 289 20.47 -16.68 -35.25
CA LYS A 289 21.75 -16.45 -35.93
C LYS A 289 22.63 -17.67 -35.69
N GLY A 290 22.23 -18.79 -36.29
CA GLY A 290 22.90 -20.07 -36.08
C GLY A 290 22.20 -21.26 -36.76
N ALA A 291 21.53 -21.04 -37.88
CA ALA A 291 21.18 -22.02 -38.91
C ALA A 291 20.70 -21.25 -40.15
#